data_AF-A0A7Y4YG46-F1
#
_entry.id   AF-A0A7Y4YG46-F1
#
_cell.length_a   1.000
_cell.length_b   1.000
_cell.length_c   1.000
_cell.angle_alpha   90.00
_cell.angle_beta   90.00
_cell.angle_gamma   90.00
#
_symmetry.space_group_name_H-M   'P 1'
#
loop_
_entity.id
_entity.type
_entity.pdbx_description
1 polymer ?
#
loop_
_entity_poly.entity_id
_entity_poly.type
_entity_poly.pdbx_seq_one_letter_code
_entity_poly.pdbx_strand_id
1 'polypeptide(L)'
;MLNIALIRSHGLQQPFRTLLSIAGVALGVLASVAIGTANVQVLRSFEQAVTTVAGPSTLEIVGSDLGLDESVISAVRMAEGVASAAPVIDEAVVVAQGAQRGHVLKVLGLDLLAEVGTRGFQLTQADTEVALDTLLAPDALYLGRQVAADWNLRVGSTLEVIAGGRLVRLRVVGLIHDEAGRSSLWDRLAIMDIAAAQRLFQAIGRLDRIELVTQSGQSLDDVMASVRTVLPPHMVVQRPAQRTKQLEHMVRAFQLNLTVLSWVGLLVGMFLIYNTMAFAVAQRRREIGIYRALGMTERRVAGLFL
;
A
#
# COMPACT_ATOMS: atom_id res chain seq x y z
N MET A 1 -2.86 -51.99 -7.71
CA MET A 1 -4.24 -51.45 -7.85
C MET A 1 -5.17 -51.79 -6.69
N LEU A 2 -4.96 -52.88 -5.91
CA LEU A 2 -5.81 -53.26 -4.77
C LEU A 2 -5.84 -52.25 -3.59
N ASN A 3 -4.75 -51.53 -3.33
CA ASN A 3 -4.65 -50.61 -2.19
C ASN A 3 -5.59 -49.39 -2.27
N ILE A 4 -5.83 -48.85 -3.47
CA ILE A 4 -6.67 -47.65 -3.65
C ILE A 4 -8.15 -47.99 -3.39
N ALA A 5 -8.59 -49.21 -3.72
CA ALA A 5 -9.96 -49.66 -3.49
C ALA A 5 -10.28 -49.86 -1.99
N LEU A 6 -9.31 -50.33 -1.20
CA LEU A 6 -9.43 -50.50 0.26
C LEU A 6 -9.40 -49.17 1.03
N ILE A 7 -8.64 -48.19 0.56
CA ILE A 7 -8.65 -46.83 1.11
C ILE A 7 -10.02 -46.16 0.86
N ARG A 8 -10.58 -46.38 -0.34
CA ARG A 8 -11.88 -45.82 -0.72
C ARG A 8 -13.06 -46.41 0.08
N SER A 9 -13.00 -47.69 0.46
CA SER A 9 -14.06 -48.32 1.27
C SER A 9 -14.03 -47.89 2.74
N HIS A 10 -12.84 -47.62 3.31
CA HIS A 10 -12.72 -47.13 4.69
C HIS A 10 -13.17 -45.68 4.86
N GLY A 11 -12.93 -44.81 3.87
CA GLY A 11 -13.43 -43.42 3.90
C GLY A 11 -14.97 -43.33 3.89
N LEU A 12 -15.64 -44.34 3.32
CA LEU A 12 -17.11 -44.41 3.24
C LEU A 12 -17.77 -44.95 4.53
N GLN A 13 -17.03 -45.65 5.40
CA GLN A 13 -17.59 -46.24 6.64
C GLN A 13 -17.60 -45.27 7.83
N GLN A 14 -16.71 -44.26 7.85
CA GLN A 14 -16.72 -43.18 8.85
C GLN A 14 -16.64 -41.81 8.17
N PRO A 15 -17.70 -41.42 7.42
CA PRO A 15 -17.67 -40.23 6.58
C PRO A 15 -17.43 -38.97 7.41
N PHE A 16 -18.08 -38.83 8.57
CA PHE A 16 -17.98 -37.64 9.42
C PHE A 16 -16.55 -37.39 9.94
N ARG A 17 -15.85 -38.44 10.38
CA ARG A 17 -14.50 -38.31 10.94
C ARG A 17 -13.47 -37.99 9.86
N THR A 18 -13.62 -38.61 8.69
CA THR A 18 -12.75 -38.34 7.53
C THR A 18 -12.95 -36.91 7.03
N LEU A 19 -14.21 -36.43 7.00
CA LEU A 19 -14.56 -35.05 6.66
C LEU A 19 -13.93 -34.04 7.63
N LEU A 20 -14.01 -34.30 8.93
CA LEU A 20 -13.49 -33.40 9.96
C LEU A 20 -11.95 -33.28 9.90
N SER A 21 -11.24 -34.38 9.68
CA SER A 21 -9.78 -34.38 9.53
C SER A 21 -9.33 -33.66 8.25
N ILE A 22 -10.00 -33.91 7.12
CA ILE A 22 -9.73 -33.22 5.85
C ILE A 22 -10.00 -31.73 6.00
N ALA A 23 -11.11 -31.34 6.65
CA ALA A 23 -11.44 -29.94 6.90
C ALA A 23 -10.41 -29.24 7.79
N GLY A 24 -9.92 -29.90 8.84
CA GLY A 24 -8.89 -29.35 9.72
C GLY A 24 -7.56 -29.09 9.00
N VAL A 25 -7.10 -30.04 8.19
CA VAL A 25 -5.87 -29.87 7.37
C VAL A 25 -6.07 -28.79 6.32
N ALA A 26 -7.22 -28.79 5.62
CA ALA A 26 -7.53 -27.81 4.60
C ALA A 26 -7.56 -26.38 5.17
N LEU A 27 -8.20 -26.17 6.33
CA LEU A 27 -8.26 -24.86 6.99
C LEU A 27 -6.86 -24.36 7.40
N GLY A 28 -6.00 -25.24 7.94
CA GLY A 28 -4.64 -24.88 8.32
C GLY A 28 -3.77 -24.47 7.12
N VAL A 29 -3.83 -25.24 6.03
CA VAL A 29 -3.10 -24.94 4.79
C VAL A 29 -3.62 -23.65 4.13
N LEU A 30 -4.94 -23.48 4.06
CA LEU A 30 -5.58 -22.28 3.50
C LEU A 30 -5.18 -21.02 4.26
N ALA A 31 -5.21 -21.04 5.60
CA ALA A 31 -4.80 -19.89 6.41
C ALA A 31 -3.32 -19.52 6.19
N SER A 32 -2.43 -20.51 6.16
CA SER A 32 -1.00 -20.29 5.90
C SER A 32 -0.74 -19.68 4.52
N VAL A 33 -1.38 -20.21 3.48
CA VAL A 33 -1.25 -19.70 2.10
C VAL A 33 -1.88 -18.30 1.97
N ALA A 34 -3.03 -18.05 2.60
CA ALA A 34 -3.68 -16.75 2.59
C ALA A 34 -2.82 -15.67 3.26
N ILE A 35 -2.21 -15.97 4.41
CA ILE A 35 -1.31 -15.04 5.10
C ILE A 35 -0.04 -14.80 4.26
N GLY A 36 0.55 -15.85 3.70
CA GLY A 36 1.73 -15.75 2.86
C GLY A 36 1.48 -14.90 1.59
N THR A 37 0.36 -15.13 0.92
CA THR A 37 -0.02 -14.37 -0.29
C THR A 37 -0.37 -12.93 0.02
N ALA A 38 -1.14 -12.67 1.09
CA ALA A 38 -1.43 -11.32 1.54
C ALA A 38 -0.14 -10.54 1.87
N ASN A 39 0.82 -11.16 2.59
CA ASN A 39 2.09 -10.52 2.93
C ASN A 39 2.92 -10.17 1.68
N VAL A 40 3.00 -11.07 0.71
CA VAL A 40 3.74 -10.83 -0.54
C VAL A 40 3.05 -9.76 -1.41
N GLN A 41 1.71 -9.71 -1.43
CA GLN A 41 0.97 -8.67 -2.16
C GLN A 41 1.13 -7.29 -1.54
N VAL A 42 1.20 -7.19 -0.20
CA VAL A 42 1.47 -5.93 0.48
C VAL A 42 2.86 -5.39 0.11
N LEU A 43 3.90 -6.24 0.09
CA LEU A 43 5.27 -5.85 -0.27
C LEU A 43 5.37 -5.33 -1.71
N ARG A 44 4.79 -6.03 -2.69
CA ARG A 44 4.81 -5.57 -4.09
C ARG A 44 4.03 -4.28 -4.28
N SER A 45 2.88 -4.14 -3.61
CA SER A 45 2.08 -2.91 -3.65
C SER A 45 2.84 -1.74 -3.04
N PHE A 46 3.66 -1.99 -2.02
CA PHE A 46 4.45 -0.95 -1.34
C PHE A 46 5.72 -0.58 -2.11
N GLU A 47 6.46 -1.54 -2.67
CA GLU A 47 7.64 -1.27 -3.51
C GLU A 47 7.27 -0.52 -4.80
N GLN A 48 6.14 -0.88 -5.43
CA GLN A 48 5.57 -0.13 -6.56
C GLN A 48 5.07 1.26 -6.13
N ALA A 49 4.54 1.40 -4.91
CA ALA A 49 4.14 2.70 -4.40
C ALA A 49 5.36 3.62 -4.17
N VAL A 50 6.39 3.14 -3.50
CA VAL A 50 7.58 3.93 -3.16
C VAL A 50 8.34 4.41 -4.41
N THR A 51 8.52 3.54 -5.41
CA THR A 51 9.28 3.88 -6.62
C THR A 51 8.55 4.81 -7.59
N THR A 52 7.23 4.95 -7.44
CA THR A 52 6.38 5.81 -8.29
C THR A 52 5.99 7.13 -7.59
N VAL A 53 6.23 7.27 -6.27
CA VAL A 53 5.87 8.47 -5.47
C VAL A 53 6.83 9.64 -5.67
N ALA A 54 8.12 9.42 -5.95
CA ALA A 54 9.13 10.46 -5.72
C ALA A 54 9.18 11.58 -6.77
N GLY A 55 8.45 11.47 -7.90
CA GLY A 55 8.66 12.39 -9.02
C GLY A 55 10.15 12.48 -9.43
N PRO A 56 10.59 13.55 -10.10
CA PRO A 56 12.00 13.78 -10.38
C PRO A 56 12.80 14.29 -9.16
N SER A 57 12.22 14.31 -7.95
CA SER A 57 12.86 14.94 -6.79
C SER A 57 14.12 14.19 -6.36
N THR A 58 15.22 14.93 -6.21
CA THR A 58 16.50 14.39 -5.76
C THR A 58 16.68 14.55 -4.25
N LEU A 59 16.10 15.60 -3.67
CA LEU A 59 16.07 15.91 -2.26
C LEU A 59 14.67 16.38 -1.84
N GLU A 60 14.34 16.23 -0.56
CA GLU A 60 13.14 16.81 0.04
C GLU A 60 13.51 17.54 1.33
N ILE A 61 12.76 18.59 1.63
CA ILE A 61 12.79 19.28 2.92
C ILE A 61 11.52 18.90 3.66
N VAL A 62 11.68 18.45 4.90
CA VAL A 62 10.59 18.10 5.81
C VAL A 62 10.70 18.92 7.09
N GLY A 63 9.55 19.32 7.63
CA GLY A 63 9.44 20.08 8.87
C GLY A 63 9.06 19.19 10.06
N SER A 64 8.87 19.82 11.20
CA SER A 64 8.21 19.19 12.37
C SER A 64 6.71 18.99 12.10
N ASP A 65 6.00 18.38 13.05
CA ASP A 65 4.56 18.06 12.96
C ASP A 65 3.63 19.27 12.71
N LEU A 66 4.15 20.51 12.76
CA LEU A 66 3.41 21.74 12.51
C LEU A 66 3.43 22.17 11.03
N GLY A 67 4.15 21.45 10.16
CA GLY A 67 4.38 21.80 8.77
C GLY A 67 5.55 22.78 8.57
N LEU A 68 5.77 23.14 7.31
CA LEU A 68 6.84 24.03 6.85
C LEU A 68 6.26 25.40 6.50
N ASP A 69 6.95 26.47 6.91
CA ASP A 69 6.63 27.81 6.44
C ASP A 69 7.04 27.97 4.97
N GLU A 70 6.09 28.34 4.11
CA GLU A 70 6.31 28.51 2.67
C GLU A 70 7.34 29.60 2.34
N SER A 71 7.54 30.60 3.22
CA SER A 71 8.51 31.68 2.99
C SER A 71 9.95 31.18 2.76
N VAL A 72 10.29 30.01 3.30
CA VAL A 72 11.60 29.35 3.15
C VAL A 72 11.87 28.93 1.70
N ILE A 73 10.82 28.73 0.88
CA ILE A 73 10.98 28.30 -0.51
C ILE A 73 11.83 29.27 -1.33
N SER A 74 11.72 30.57 -1.06
CA SER A 74 12.46 31.61 -1.77
C SER A 74 13.96 31.52 -1.49
N ALA A 75 14.34 31.27 -0.23
CA ALA A 75 15.73 31.10 0.17
C ALA A 75 16.32 29.80 -0.40
N VAL A 76 15.53 28.71 -0.38
CA VAL A 76 15.95 27.41 -0.90
C VAL A 76 16.14 27.43 -2.42
N ARG A 77 15.28 28.15 -3.17
CA ARG A 77 15.44 28.34 -4.62
C ARG A 77 16.73 29.06 -4.99
N MET A 78 17.30 29.86 -4.09
CA MET A 78 18.55 30.58 -4.29
C MET A 78 19.79 29.79 -3.82
N ALA A 79 19.61 28.62 -3.19
CA ALA A 79 20.72 27.81 -2.72
C ALA A 79 21.50 27.21 -3.90
N GLU A 80 22.80 27.01 -3.70
CA GLU A 80 23.69 26.52 -4.75
C GLU A 80 23.35 25.06 -5.13
N GLY A 81 23.26 24.78 -6.42
CA GLY A 81 22.95 23.45 -6.94
C GLY A 81 21.48 23.05 -6.93
N VAL A 82 20.58 23.91 -6.46
CA VAL A 82 19.13 23.72 -6.59
C VAL A 82 18.69 24.20 -7.97
N ALA A 83 18.09 23.31 -8.78
CA ALA A 83 17.52 23.63 -10.08
C ALA A 83 16.05 24.07 -9.97
N SER A 84 15.29 23.42 -9.09
CA SER A 84 13.90 23.77 -8.79
C SER A 84 13.54 23.36 -7.37
N ALA A 85 12.63 24.11 -6.74
CA ALA A 85 12.04 23.77 -5.45
C ALA A 85 10.52 23.91 -5.54
N ALA A 86 9.78 22.82 -5.36
CA ALA A 86 8.34 22.80 -5.52
C ALA A 86 7.63 22.58 -4.18
N PRO A 87 6.59 23.37 -3.86
CA PRO A 87 5.80 23.19 -2.65
C PRO A 87 4.86 21.99 -2.81
N VAL A 88 4.69 21.21 -1.74
CA VAL A 88 3.75 20.08 -1.74
C VAL A 88 2.94 20.06 -0.45
N ILE A 89 1.62 19.92 -0.63
CA ILE A 89 0.69 19.50 0.41
C ILE A 89 0.25 18.08 0.09
N ASP A 90 0.26 17.22 1.10
CA ASP A 90 -0.01 15.80 1.02
C ASP A 90 -0.95 15.40 2.15
N GLU A 91 -2.24 15.56 1.88
CA GLU A 91 -3.30 15.43 2.84
C GLU A 91 -4.41 14.51 2.33
N ALA A 92 -5.35 14.17 3.20
CA ALA A 92 -6.47 13.32 2.85
C ALA A 92 -7.81 13.97 3.18
N VAL A 93 -8.81 13.68 2.34
CA VAL A 93 -10.19 14.09 2.57
C VAL A 93 -11.08 12.87 2.74
N VAL A 94 -12.16 13.02 3.51
CA VAL A 94 -13.15 11.95 3.71
C VAL A 94 -14.43 12.30 2.96
N VAL A 95 -14.91 11.42 2.09
CA VAL A 95 -16.15 11.67 1.35
C VAL A 95 -17.35 11.66 2.31
N ALA A 96 -18.14 12.74 2.30
CA ALA A 96 -19.21 12.97 3.26
C ALA A 96 -20.58 12.44 2.80
N GLN A 97 -20.81 12.41 1.48
CA GLN A 97 -22.09 12.08 0.87
C GLN A 97 -21.96 11.17 -0.36
N GLY A 98 -23.08 10.59 -0.78
CA GLY A 98 -23.15 9.71 -1.96
C GLY A 98 -22.73 8.27 -1.68
N ALA A 99 -22.59 7.50 -2.76
CA ALA A 99 -22.25 6.07 -2.70
C ALA A 99 -20.89 5.78 -2.05
N GLN A 100 -19.98 6.78 -2.07
CA GLN A 100 -18.61 6.65 -1.57
C GLN A 100 -18.43 7.22 -0.17
N ARG A 101 -19.52 7.51 0.56
CA ARG A 101 -19.45 8.06 1.92
C ARG A 101 -18.52 7.22 2.83
N GLY A 102 -17.65 7.91 3.55
CA GLY A 102 -16.67 7.31 4.47
C GLY A 102 -15.37 6.86 3.82
N HIS A 103 -15.26 6.88 2.49
CA HIS A 103 -14.00 6.60 1.81
C HIS A 103 -13.03 7.77 1.98
N VAL A 104 -11.74 7.43 2.09
CA VAL A 104 -10.65 8.38 2.17
C VAL A 104 -10.08 8.57 0.77
N LEU A 105 -9.95 9.83 0.34
CA LEU A 105 -9.28 10.21 -0.91
C LEU A 105 -8.02 10.99 -0.56
N LYS A 106 -6.88 10.51 -1.06
CA LYS A 106 -5.61 11.23 -0.95
C LYS A 106 -5.59 12.41 -1.94
N VAL A 107 -5.23 13.59 -1.46
CA VAL A 107 -5.18 14.84 -2.23
C VAL A 107 -3.77 15.43 -2.15
N LEU A 108 -3.15 15.62 -3.30
CA LEU A 108 -1.88 16.33 -3.44
C LEU A 108 -2.14 17.77 -3.90
N GLY A 109 -1.67 18.74 -3.13
CA GLY A 109 -1.56 20.13 -3.55
C GLY A 109 -0.20 20.37 -4.20
N LEU A 110 -0.20 20.74 -5.48
CA LEU A 110 1.01 20.95 -6.28
C LEU A 110 0.96 22.31 -6.98
N ASP A 111 2.12 22.86 -7.32
CA ASP A 111 2.19 24.01 -8.22
C ASP A 111 1.92 23.55 -9.66
N LEU A 112 0.65 23.56 -10.07
CA LEU A 112 0.24 23.04 -11.37
C LEU A 112 0.79 23.87 -12.53
N LEU A 113 1.16 25.13 -12.31
CA LEU A 113 1.78 25.95 -13.34
C LEU A 113 3.22 25.53 -13.62
N ALA A 114 3.97 25.22 -12.56
CA ALA A 114 5.36 24.80 -12.68
C ALA A 114 5.52 23.31 -13.03
N GLU A 115 4.56 22.47 -12.65
CA GLU A 115 4.76 21.01 -12.66
C GLU A 115 4.03 20.24 -13.78
N VAL A 116 2.98 20.81 -14.38
CA VAL A 116 2.28 20.16 -15.50
C VAL A 116 3.26 19.97 -16.66
N GLY A 117 3.42 18.73 -17.13
CA GLY A 117 4.37 18.35 -18.18
C GLY A 117 5.82 18.10 -17.72
N THR A 118 6.18 18.43 -16.47
CA THR A 118 7.54 18.19 -15.94
C THR A 118 7.62 16.97 -15.02
N ARG A 119 6.50 16.61 -14.36
CA ARG A 119 6.40 15.46 -13.45
C ARG A 119 5.95 14.14 -14.12
N GLY A 120 5.87 14.08 -15.44
CA GLY A 120 5.45 12.88 -16.16
C GLY A 120 3.94 12.59 -16.07
N PHE A 121 3.13 13.61 -15.72
CA PHE A 121 1.67 13.54 -15.81
C PHE A 121 1.13 14.70 -16.62
N GLN A 122 0.00 14.45 -17.28
CA GLN A 122 -0.77 15.44 -18.03
C GLN A 122 -2.18 15.56 -17.43
N LEU A 123 -2.70 16.78 -17.43
CA LEU A 123 -4.07 17.06 -17.02
C LEU A 123 -4.92 17.26 -18.27
N THR A 124 -6.07 16.58 -18.33
CA THR A 124 -6.95 16.67 -19.49
C THR A 124 -8.37 16.94 -19.05
N GLN A 125 -9.02 17.88 -19.71
CA GLN A 125 -10.45 18.13 -19.60
C GLN A 125 -11.11 17.70 -20.91
N ALA A 126 -11.79 16.54 -20.90
CA ALA A 126 -12.50 16.01 -22.06
C ALA A 126 -11.67 16.07 -23.37
N ASP A 127 -10.47 15.49 -23.34
CA ASP A 127 -9.48 15.44 -24.44
C ASP A 127 -8.87 16.78 -24.89
N THR A 128 -9.09 17.86 -24.12
CA THR A 128 -8.48 19.19 -24.37
C THR A 128 -7.65 19.64 -23.16
N GLU A 129 -6.68 20.53 -23.41
CA GLU A 129 -5.87 21.19 -22.37
C GLU A 129 -6.77 22.03 -21.45
N VAL A 130 -6.50 21.99 -20.14
CA VAL A 130 -7.34 22.64 -19.13
C VAL A 130 -7.13 24.15 -19.15
N ALA A 131 -8.21 24.94 -19.19
CA ALA A 131 -8.08 26.40 -19.16
C ALA A 131 -7.46 26.88 -17.84
N LEU A 132 -6.64 27.94 -17.89
CA LEU A 132 -5.88 28.43 -16.74
C LEU A 132 -6.78 28.81 -15.55
N ASP A 133 -7.92 29.45 -15.80
CA ASP A 133 -8.89 29.84 -14.77
C ASP A 133 -9.49 28.61 -14.06
N THR A 134 -9.65 27.51 -14.80
CA THR A 134 -10.12 26.23 -14.23
C THR A 134 -9.01 25.44 -13.56
N LEU A 135 -7.76 25.61 -14.00
CA LEU A 135 -6.57 25.01 -13.38
C LEU A 135 -6.42 25.46 -11.92
N LEU A 136 -6.59 26.77 -11.70
CA LEU A 136 -6.33 27.44 -10.42
C LEU A 136 -7.60 27.67 -9.58
N ALA A 137 -8.75 27.13 -10.00
CA ALA A 137 -9.99 27.33 -9.28
C ALA A 137 -9.94 26.69 -7.88
N PRO A 138 -10.44 27.35 -6.81
CA PRO A 138 -10.33 26.84 -5.44
C PRO A 138 -11.07 25.52 -5.18
N ASP A 139 -12.06 25.19 -6.01
CA ASP A 139 -12.86 23.97 -5.96
C ASP A 139 -12.42 22.91 -6.99
N ALA A 140 -11.41 23.20 -7.82
CA ALA A 140 -10.98 22.27 -8.86
C ALA A 140 -10.21 21.08 -8.28
N LEU A 141 -10.67 19.89 -8.66
CA LEU A 141 -10.06 18.62 -8.31
C LEU A 141 -9.77 17.83 -9.60
N TYR A 142 -8.53 17.40 -9.75
CA TYR A 142 -8.10 16.49 -10.81
C TYR A 142 -8.04 15.09 -10.25
N LEU A 143 -8.76 14.14 -10.85
CA LEU A 143 -8.82 12.77 -10.34
C LEU A 143 -7.99 11.82 -11.18
N GLY A 144 -7.32 10.90 -10.50
CA GLY A 144 -6.79 9.73 -11.15
C GLY A 144 -7.88 8.89 -11.81
N ARG A 145 -7.57 8.28 -12.95
CA ARG A 145 -8.56 7.54 -13.75
C ARG A 145 -9.14 6.35 -13.00
N GLN A 146 -8.35 5.68 -12.15
CA GLN A 146 -8.83 4.54 -11.38
C GLN A 146 -9.84 4.97 -10.32
N VAL A 147 -9.58 6.07 -9.58
CA VAL A 147 -10.56 6.65 -8.66
C VAL A 147 -11.84 7.03 -9.41
N ALA A 148 -11.70 7.70 -10.56
CA ALA A 148 -12.84 8.13 -11.35
C ALA A 148 -13.68 6.93 -11.85
N ALA A 149 -13.03 5.86 -12.31
CA ALA A 149 -13.70 4.64 -12.76
C ALA A 149 -14.37 3.89 -11.60
N ASP A 150 -13.65 3.63 -10.51
CA ASP A 150 -14.13 2.89 -9.34
C ASP A 150 -15.32 3.59 -8.69
N TRP A 151 -15.33 4.93 -8.68
CA TRP A 151 -16.38 5.74 -8.07
C TRP A 151 -17.43 6.22 -9.07
N ASN A 152 -17.30 5.83 -10.35
CA ASN A 152 -18.15 6.25 -11.47
C ASN A 152 -18.31 7.78 -11.56
N LEU A 153 -17.21 8.49 -11.34
CA LEU A 153 -17.10 9.95 -11.42
C LEU A 153 -16.64 10.37 -12.81
N ARG A 154 -17.12 11.51 -13.27
CA ARG A 154 -16.77 12.10 -14.56
C ARG A 154 -16.35 13.55 -14.38
N VAL A 155 -15.73 14.13 -15.39
CA VAL A 155 -15.52 15.58 -15.45
C VAL A 155 -16.89 16.27 -15.31
N GLY A 156 -16.95 17.25 -14.42
CA GLY A 156 -18.18 17.94 -14.00
C GLY A 156 -18.86 17.36 -12.76
N SER A 157 -18.47 16.16 -12.29
CA SER A 157 -19.00 15.61 -11.03
C SER A 157 -18.59 16.46 -9.83
N THR A 158 -19.43 16.49 -8.80
CA THR A 158 -19.13 17.18 -7.54
C THR A 158 -18.99 16.18 -6.40
N LEU A 159 -17.97 16.35 -5.57
CA LEU A 159 -17.76 15.59 -4.34
C LEU A 159 -17.93 16.50 -3.14
N GLU A 160 -18.75 16.07 -2.20
CA GLU A 160 -18.79 16.69 -0.87
C GLU A 160 -17.87 15.90 0.05
N VAL A 161 -16.85 16.58 0.59
CA VAL A 161 -15.80 15.99 1.39
C VAL A 161 -15.63 16.74 2.70
N ILE A 162 -15.11 16.05 3.71
CA ILE A 162 -14.63 16.64 4.94
C ILE A 162 -13.12 16.83 4.78
N ALA A 163 -12.68 18.08 4.79
CA ALA A 163 -11.29 18.48 4.69
C ALA A 163 -11.01 19.55 5.76
N GLY A 164 -9.89 19.43 6.48
CA GLY A 164 -9.55 20.37 7.57
C GLY A 164 -10.68 20.55 8.60
N GLY A 165 -11.45 19.48 8.88
CA GLY A 165 -12.59 19.50 9.80
C GLY A 165 -13.88 20.16 9.28
N ARG A 166 -13.94 20.54 8.00
CA ARG A 166 -15.08 21.24 7.40
C ARG A 166 -15.66 20.47 6.23
N LEU A 167 -16.98 20.57 6.05
CA LEU A 167 -17.66 20.09 4.84
C LEU A 167 -17.40 21.08 3.69
N VAL A 168 -16.79 20.61 2.61
CA VAL A 168 -16.44 21.39 1.42
C VAL A 168 -16.91 20.64 0.18
N ARG A 169 -17.33 21.38 -0.85
CA ARG A 169 -17.70 20.84 -2.14
C ARG A 169 -16.55 21.06 -3.13
N LEU A 170 -16.07 19.97 -3.72
CA LEU A 170 -15.06 19.95 -4.77
C LEU A 170 -15.70 19.53 -6.08
N ARG A 171 -15.15 19.99 -7.19
CA ARG A 171 -15.62 19.68 -8.54
C ARG A 171 -14.50 19.01 -9.32
N VAL A 172 -14.83 17.88 -9.94
CA VAL A 172 -13.92 17.14 -10.80
C VAL A 172 -13.79 17.91 -12.12
N VAL A 173 -12.66 18.54 -12.34
CA VAL A 173 -12.43 19.40 -13.53
C VAL A 173 -11.69 18.66 -14.63
N GLY A 174 -10.87 17.68 -14.27
CA GLY A 174 -10.12 16.88 -15.22
C GLY A 174 -9.70 15.53 -14.66
N LEU A 175 -9.17 14.70 -15.56
CA LEU A 175 -8.56 13.43 -15.21
C LEU A 175 -7.05 13.50 -15.41
N ILE A 176 -6.31 12.81 -14.54
CA ILE A 176 -4.86 12.72 -14.61
C ILE A 176 -4.48 11.58 -15.55
N HIS A 177 -3.61 11.86 -16.51
CA HIS A 177 -3.03 10.87 -17.41
C HIS A 177 -1.54 10.73 -17.12
N ASP A 178 -1.05 9.50 -17.05
CA ASP A 178 0.38 9.21 -17.08
C ASP A 178 0.89 9.36 -18.52
N GLU A 179 1.99 10.09 -18.72
CA GLU A 179 2.59 10.29 -20.03
C GLU A 179 3.05 8.97 -20.67
N ALA A 180 3.43 7.98 -19.85
CA ALA A 180 3.86 6.67 -20.35
C ALA A 180 2.71 5.70 -20.64
N GLY A 181 1.45 6.12 -20.45
CA GLY A 181 0.27 5.27 -20.65
C GLY A 181 0.20 4.04 -19.73
N ARG A 182 0.99 4.00 -18.64
CA ARG A 182 1.03 2.89 -17.68
C ARG A 182 0.14 3.21 -16.47
N SER A 183 -0.22 2.17 -15.72
CA SER A 183 -0.90 2.36 -14.44
C SER A 183 0.08 3.00 -13.47
N SER A 184 -0.24 4.21 -13.00
CA SER A 184 0.57 4.99 -12.09
C SER A 184 -0.20 5.28 -10.80
N LEU A 185 0.49 5.64 -9.71
CA LEU A 185 -0.19 6.08 -8.48
C LEU A 185 -1.02 7.34 -8.68
N TRP A 186 -0.70 8.14 -9.70
CA TRP A 186 -1.53 9.24 -10.15
C TRP A 186 -2.97 8.80 -10.44
N ASP A 187 -3.20 7.54 -10.86
CA ASP A 187 -4.53 7.00 -11.13
C ASP A 187 -5.37 6.79 -9.84
N ARG A 188 -4.74 6.74 -8.65
CA ARG A 188 -5.37 6.40 -7.36
C ARG A 188 -5.50 7.58 -6.38
N LEU A 189 -5.10 8.77 -6.80
CA LEU A 189 -5.10 9.97 -5.98
C LEU A 189 -5.82 11.12 -6.68
N ALA A 190 -5.97 12.22 -5.97
CA ALA A 190 -6.43 13.48 -6.52
C ALA A 190 -5.34 14.54 -6.43
N ILE A 191 -5.32 15.45 -7.41
CA ILE A 191 -4.42 16.60 -7.45
C ILE A 191 -5.26 17.88 -7.46
N MET A 192 -4.75 18.92 -6.83
CA MET A 192 -5.25 20.28 -6.97
C MET A 192 -4.10 21.29 -6.91
N ASP A 193 -4.39 22.53 -7.27
CA ASP A 193 -3.44 23.62 -7.11
C ASP A 193 -3.04 23.83 -5.65
N ILE A 194 -1.79 24.19 -5.42
CA ILE A 194 -1.22 24.39 -4.08
C ILE A 194 -1.98 25.45 -3.28
N ALA A 195 -2.40 26.57 -3.91
CA ALA A 195 -3.16 27.61 -3.23
C ALA A 195 -4.59 27.13 -2.91
N ALA A 196 -5.18 26.31 -3.77
CA ALA A 196 -6.46 25.66 -3.51
C ALA A 196 -6.34 24.68 -2.32
N ALA A 197 -5.28 23.86 -2.28
CA ALA A 197 -5.01 22.93 -1.18
C ALA A 197 -4.81 23.65 0.16
N GLN A 198 -4.00 24.72 0.18
CA GLN A 198 -3.81 25.54 1.38
C GLN A 198 -5.12 26.08 1.93
N ARG A 199 -6.04 26.54 1.06
CA ARG A 199 -7.37 26.99 1.49
C ARG A 199 -8.25 25.84 1.98
N LEU A 200 -8.23 24.71 1.27
CA LEU A 200 -9.02 23.51 1.60
C LEU A 200 -8.67 22.96 2.99
N PHE A 201 -7.38 22.87 3.29
CA PHE A 201 -6.87 22.29 4.54
C PHE A 201 -6.58 23.33 5.64
N GLN A 202 -6.91 24.61 5.42
CA GLN A 202 -6.62 25.71 6.36
C GLN A 202 -5.11 25.85 6.67
N ALA A 203 -4.28 25.57 5.67
CA ALA A 203 -2.83 25.55 5.73
C ALA A 203 -2.20 26.74 4.97
N ILE A 204 -2.83 27.92 4.98
CA ILE A 204 -2.27 29.10 4.29
C ILE A 204 -0.86 29.41 4.81
N GLY A 205 0.10 29.48 3.89
CA GLY A 205 1.52 29.69 4.20
C GLY A 205 2.23 28.48 4.82
N ARG A 206 1.54 27.33 4.92
CA ARG A 206 2.10 26.07 5.44
C ARG A 206 2.12 25.00 4.36
N LEU A 207 3.17 24.18 4.37
CA LEU A 207 3.43 23.08 3.44
C LEU A 207 3.78 21.81 4.22
N ASP A 208 3.59 20.64 3.62
CA ASP A 208 4.01 19.37 4.25
C ASP A 208 5.45 19.02 3.91
N ARG A 209 5.86 19.34 2.67
CA ARG A 209 7.25 19.20 2.21
C ARG A 209 7.56 20.17 1.09
N ILE A 210 8.85 20.37 0.84
CA ILE A 210 9.37 21.03 -0.35
C ILE A 210 10.23 20.02 -1.09
N GLU A 211 9.89 19.73 -2.34
CA GLU A 211 10.62 18.80 -3.18
C GLU A 211 11.63 19.56 -4.05
N LEU A 212 12.87 19.06 -4.11
CA LEU A 212 13.98 19.71 -4.79
C LEU A 212 14.49 18.88 -5.95
N VAL A 213 14.71 19.53 -7.08
CA VAL A 213 15.47 18.99 -8.20
C VAL A 213 16.84 19.64 -8.18
N THR A 214 17.90 18.84 -8.19
CA THR A 214 19.29 19.32 -8.18
C THR A 214 19.85 19.45 -9.60
N GLN A 215 20.80 20.36 -9.79
CA GLN A 215 21.50 20.53 -11.06
C GLN A 215 22.36 19.29 -11.39
N SER A 216 22.41 18.90 -12.66
CA SER A 216 23.23 17.76 -13.10
C SER A 216 24.71 18.02 -12.87
N GLY A 217 25.42 17.03 -12.31
CA GLY A 217 26.88 17.07 -12.13
C GLY A 217 27.37 17.57 -10.77
N GLN A 218 26.48 17.97 -9.86
CA GLN A 218 26.85 18.30 -8.48
C GLN A 218 26.68 17.10 -7.53
N SER A 219 27.51 17.04 -6.49
CA SER A 219 27.33 16.06 -5.41
C SER A 219 26.09 16.41 -4.60
N LEU A 220 25.17 15.45 -4.41
CA LEU A 220 23.98 15.66 -3.60
C LEU A 220 24.32 16.09 -2.17
N ASP A 221 25.43 15.62 -1.63
CA ASP A 221 25.82 15.93 -0.25
C ASP A 221 26.27 17.40 -0.12
N ASP A 222 26.88 17.97 -1.16
CA ASP A 222 27.27 19.39 -1.21
C ASP A 222 26.04 20.29 -1.34
N VAL A 223 25.09 19.90 -2.20
CA VAL A 223 23.80 20.62 -2.33
C VAL A 223 23.02 20.55 -1.02
N MET A 224 22.98 19.40 -0.36
CA MET A 224 22.37 19.26 0.97
C MET A 224 23.05 20.18 1.99
N ALA A 225 24.37 20.34 1.96
CA ALA A 225 25.08 21.25 2.85
C ALA A 225 24.72 22.72 2.58
N SER A 226 24.65 23.14 1.31
CA SER A 226 24.21 24.49 0.94
C SER A 226 22.77 24.77 1.39
N VAL A 227 21.84 23.86 1.10
CA VAL A 227 20.44 23.98 1.54
C VAL A 227 20.33 24.04 3.07
N ARG A 228 21.14 23.28 3.82
CA ARG A 228 21.14 23.35 5.30
C ARG A 228 21.50 24.71 5.86
N THR A 229 22.32 25.51 5.16
CA THR A 229 22.71 26.85 5.67
C THR A 229 21.58 27.87 5.63
N VAL A 230 20.60 27.69 4.75
CA VAL A 230 19.41 28.55 4.63
C VAL A 230 18.20 28.00 5.37
N LEU A 231 18.25 26.74 5.82
CA LEU A 231 17.16 26.11 6.55
C LEU A 231 17.17 26.47 8.05
N PRO A 232 15.99 26.75 8.63
CA PRO A 232 15.83 26.81 10.07
C PRO A 232 16.22 25.50 10.78
N PRO A 233 16.63 25.54 12.07
CA PRO A 233 17.12 24.36 12.78
C PRO A 233 16.14 23.19 12.93
N HIS A 234 14.84 23.46 12.79
CA HIS A 234 13.77 22.46 12.94
C HIS A 234 13.39 21.79 11.61
N MET A 235 14.02 22.19 10.50
CA MET A 235 13.79 21.62 9.17
C MET A 235 14.96 20.75 8.77
N VAL A 236 14.66 19.65 8.08
CA VAL A 236 15.68 18.68 7.64
C VAL A 236 15.58 18.49 6.15
N VAL A 237 16.71 18.68 5.46
CA VAL A 237 16.89 18.22 4.09
C VAL A 237 17.39 16.77 4.11
N GLN A 238 16.72 15.91 3.34
CA GLN A 238 17.02 14.49 3.23
C GLN A 238 16.71 13.98 1.83
N ARG A 239 17.13 12.76 1.52
CA ARG A 239 16.74 12.10 0.27
C ARG A 239 15.34 11.49 0.43
N PRO A 240 14.44 11.55 -0.57
CA PRO A 240 13.08 10.99 -0.46
C PRO A 240 13.04 9.53 0.02
N ALA A 241 14.03 8.71 -0.38
CA ALA A 241 14.15 7.30 0.01
C ALA A 241 14.51 7.08 1.50
N GLN A 242 15.02 8.08 2.23
CA GLN A 242 15.37 7.93 3.65
C GLN A 242 14.14 7.84 4.56
N ARG A 243 13.02 8.49 4.22
CA ARG A 243 11.74 8.35 4.93
C ARG A 243 11.15 6.95 4.76
N THR A 244 11.30 6.38 3.56
CA THR A 244 10.86 5.02 3.27
C THR A 244 11.61 3.98 4.11
N LYS A 245 12.93 4.12 4.31
CA LYS A 245 13.70 3.13 5.08
C LYS A 245 13.17 2.95 6.51
N GLN A 246 12.76 4.03 7.17
CA GLN A 246 12.26 3.98 8.54
C GLN A 246 10.89 3.29 8.62
N LEU A 247 10.00 3.57 7.68
CA LEU A 247 8.72 2.86 7.50
C LEU A 247 8.93 1.40 7.08
N GLU A 248 9.89 1.12 6.20
CA GLU A 248 10.27 -0.23 5.78
C GLU A 248 10.75 -1.07 6.96
N HIS A 249 11.54 -0.49 7.86
CA HIS A 249 11.95 -1.15 9.09
C HIS A 249 10.77 -1.48 10.02
N MET A 250 9.81 -0.56 10.17
CA MET A 250 8.59 -0.80 10.95
C MET A 250 7.71 -1.90 10.34
N VAL A 251 7.49 -1.85 9.01
CA VAL A 251 6.73 -2.86 8.27
C VAL A 251 7.43 -4.23 8.35
N ARG A 252 8.76 -4.26 8.21
CA ARG A 252 9.55 -5.49 8.34
C ARG A 252 9.44 -6.09 9.75
N ALA A 253 9.40 -5.26 10.80
CA ALA A 253 9.18 -5.73 12.17
C ALA A 253 7.77 -6.32 12.36
N PHE A 254 6.74 -5.69 11.81
CA PHE A 254 5.36 -6.20 11.84
C PHE A 254 5.24 -7.53 11.08
N GLN A 255 5.91 -7.66 9.94
CA GLN A 255 5.95 -8.89 9.15
C GLN A 255 6.69 -10.03 9.85
N LEU A 256 7.78 -9.75 10.57
CA LEU A 256 8.45 -10.76 11.40
C LEU A 256 7.49 -11.30 12.47
N ASN A 257 6.67 -10.44 13.08
CA ASN A 257 5.65 -10.87 14.03
C ASN A 257 4.59 -11.78 13.37
N LEU A 258 4.01 -11.37 12.23
CA LEU A 258 3.04 -12.20 11.49
C LEU A 258 3.63 -13.53 11.00
N THR A 259 4.91 -13.52 10.63
CA THR A 259 5.63 -14.74 10.25
C THR A 259 5.72 -15.67 11.45
N VAL A 260 6.20 -15.19 12.60
CA VAL A 260 6.24 -15.99 13.84
C VAL A 260 4.85 -16.54 14.19
N LEU A 261 3.80 -15.73 14.08
CA LEU A 261 2.42 -16.16 14.35
C LEU A 261 1.96 -17.27 13.39
N SER A 262 2.37 -17.20 12.12
CA SER A 262 2.10 -18.24 11.12
C SER A 262 2.82 -19.56 11.44
N TRP A 263 4.07 -19.50 11.89
CA TRP A 263 4.82 -20.67 12.34
C TRP A 263 4.17 -21.34 13.57
N VAL A 264 3.67 -20.54 14.52
CA VAL A 264 2.90 -21.04 15.67
C VAL A 264 1.62 -21.73 15.19
N GLY A 265 0.88 -21.12 14.27
CA GLY A 265 -0.33 -21.72 13.68
C GLY A 265 -0.05 -23.07 13.00
N LEU A 266 1.07 -23.18 12.27
CA LEU A 266 1.49 -24.43 11.64
C LEU A 266 1.82 -25.51 12.68
N LEU A 267 2.52 -25.15 13.75
CA LEU A 267 2.86 -26.07 14.85
C LEU A 267 1.59 -26.59 15.56
N VAL A 268 0.63 -25.71 15.83
CA VAL A 268 -0.68 -26.09 16.40
C VAL A 268 -1.43 -27.04 15.46
N GLY A 269 -1.44 -26.75 14.15
CA GLY A 269 -2.03 -27.63 13.15
C GLY A 269 -1.38 -29.02 13.10
N MET A 270 -0.04 -29.08 13.14
CA MET A 270 0.72 -30.33 13.21
C MET A 270 0.37 -31.14 14.47
N PHE A 271 0.22 -30.47 15.62
CA PHE A 271 -0.17 -31.12 16.87
C PHE A 271 -1.58 -31.72 16.80
N LEU A 272 -2.52 -31.02 16.15
CA LEU A 272 -3.89 -31.48 15.96
C LEU A 272 -3.94 -32.73 15.05
N ILE A 273 -3.16 -32.74 13.98
CA ILE A 273 -3.01 -33.90 13.09
C ILE A 273 -2.41 -35.08 13.86
N TYR A 274 -1.32 -34.85 14.61
CA TYR A 274 -0.67 -35.88 15.41
C TYR A 274 -1.63 -36.52 16.41
N ASN A 275 -2.37 -35.72 17.18
CA ASN A 275 -3.36 -36.24 18.14
C ASN A 275 -4.45 -37.06 17.46
N THR A 276 -4.93 -36.59 16.30
CA THR A 276 -5.95 -37.31 15.53
C THR A 276 -5.42 -38.64 15.00
N MET A 277 -4.20 -38.66 14.47
CA MET A 277 -3.56 -39.87 13.94
C MET A 277 -3.24 -40.86 15.08
N ALA A 278 -2.74 -40.38 16.22
CA ALA A 278 -2.49 -41.18 17.41
C ALA A 278 -3.78 -41.84 17.91
N PHE A 279 -4.89 -41.11 17.94
CA PHE A 279 -6.20 -41.65 18.31
C PHE A 279 -6.70 -42.69 17.30
N ALA A 280 -6.52 -42.43 16.00
CA ALA A 280 -6.88 -43.37 14.94
C ALA A 280 -6.08 -44.69 15.02
N VAL A 281 -4.78 -44.61 15.33
CA VAL A 281 -3.91 -45.79 15.53
C VAL A 281 -4.29 -46.53 16.81
N ALA A 282 -4.58 -45.82 17.90
CA ALA A 282 -4.99 -46.41 19.16
C ALA A 282 -6.27 -47.27 19.01
N GLN A 283 -7.24 -46.80 18.22
CA GLN A 283 -8.46 -47.56 17.93
C GLN A 283 -8.21 -48.84 17.12
N ARG A 284 -7.16 -48.87 16.28
CA ARG A 284 -6.80 -50.02 15.43
C ARG A 284 -5.81 -50.99 16.11
N ARG A 285 -5.41 -50.76 17.36
CA ARG A 285 -4.48 -51.64 18.10
C ARG A 285 -4.94 -53.10 18.14
N ARG A 286 -6.25 -53.35 18.25
CA ARG A 286 -6.80 -54.70 18.28
C ARG A 286 -6.67 -55.41 16.94
N GLU A 287 -6.87 -54.70 15.84
CA GLU A 287 -6.66 -55.21 14.46
C GLU A 287 -5.17 -55.49 14.21
N ILE A 288 -4.28 -54.57 14.61
CA ILE A 288 -2.83 -54.75 14.54
C ILE A 288 -2.39 -56.01 15.31
N GLY A 289 -2.98 -56.26 16.48
CA GLY A 289 -2.72 -57.46 17.28
C GLY A 289 -3.11 -58.77 16.58
N ILE A 290 -4.25 -58.78 15.87
CA ILE A 290 -4.71 -59.94 15.10
C ILE A 290 -3.74 -60.25 13.94
N TYR A 291 -3.32 -59.23 13.18
CA TYR A 291 -2.36 -59.43 12.08
C TYR A 291 -0.98 -59.89 12.55
N ARG A 292 -0.51 -59.42 13.72
CA ARG A 292 0.72 -59.93 14.36
C ARG A 292 0.59 -61.38 14.81
N ALA A 293 -0.56 -61.78 15.35
CA ALA A 293 -0.83 -63.16 15.74
C ALA A 293 -0.85 -64.12 14.53
N LEU A 294 -1.22 -63.63 13.35
CA LEU A 294 -1.17 -64.35 12.08
C LEU A 294 0.24 -64.37 11.43
N GLY A 295 1.28 -63.87 12.11
CA GLY A 295 2.66 -63.96 11.66
C GLY A 295 3.14 -62.82 10.76
N MET A 296 2.38 -61.72 10.65
CA MET A 296 2.80 -60.57 9.86
C MET A 296 3.92 -59.78 10.57
N THR A 297 4.99 -59.47 9.85
CA THR A 297 6.14 -58.71 10.37
C THR A 297 5.78 -57.24 10.62
N GLU A 298 6.42 -56.59 11.61
CA GLU A 298 6.14 -55.19 11.99
C GLU A 298 6.20 -54.22 10.80
N ARG A 299 7.18 -54.41 9.90
CA ARG A 299 7.31 -53.60 8.68
C ARG A 299 6.14 -53.77 7.72
N ARG A 300 5.59 -55.00 7.61
CA ARG A 300 4.41 -55.28 6.77
C ARG A 300 3.12 -54.72 7.36
N VAL A 301 2.99 -54.74 8.69
CA VAL A 301 1.85 -54.12 9.37
C VAL A 301 1.93 -52.59 9.30
N ALA A 302 3.11 -52.00 9.51
CA ALA A 302 3.31 -50.56 9.35
C ALA A 302 2.99 -50.09 7.92
N GLY A 303 3.39 -50.85 6.89
CA GLY A 303 3.09 -50.54 5.49
C GLY A 303 1.62 -50.70 5.07
N LEU A 304 0.75 -51.24 5.93
CA LEU A 304 -0.70 -51.30 5.70
C LEU A 304 -1.46 -50.08 6.24
N PHE A 305 -0.85 -49.31 7.15
CA PHE A 305 -1.49 -48.18 7.84
C PHE A 305 -0.83 -46.82 7.58
N LEU A 306 0.32 -46.80 6.89
CA LEU A 306 0.97 -45.62 6.29
C LEU A 306 0.41 -45.37 4.89
#